data_AF-G5B7X2-F1
#
_entry.id   AF-G5B7X2-F1
#
_cell.length_a   1.000
_cell.length_b   1.000
_cell.length_c   1.000
_cell.angle_alpha   90.00
_cell.angle_beta   90.00
_cell.angle_gamma   90.00
#
_symmetry.space_group_name_H-M   'P 1'
#
loop_
_entity.id
_entity.type
_entity.pdbx_description
1 polymer ?
#
loop_
_entity_poly.entity_id
_entity_poly.type
_entity_poly.pdbx_seq_one_letter_code
_entity_poly.pdbx_strand_id
1 'polypeptide(L)'
;MAANMYRVRDYVYFENSSSNSYLIRRIEELNTTASGNVEAKVVCFHRRQDISNTLILLADKHAKEIEEESETIVEIDLTDKQKHQLKHRDLFSSLQYESLPVTHIRGKRSVAVLNETESVLSYLDKEDTFFYSLVYDPSVKTLLADKGEIRVGPRHQADIPEMADEDCNPSPHKTVLSKTTEKKQTVYKITSQHMTPQSTVSHLLALEPG
;
A
#
# COMPACT_ATOMS: atom_id res chain seq x y z
N MET A 1 -9.82 -36.75 -1.16
CA MET A 1 -9.99 -35.42 -1.78
C MET A 1 -9.61 -34.38 -0.75
N ALA A 2 -8.48 -33.69 -0.92
CA ALA A 2 -8.21 -32.53 -0.08
C ALA A 2 -9.25 -31.46 -0.43
N ALA A 3 -10.07 -31.06 0.53
CA ALA A 3 -10.95 -29.92 0.34
C ALA A 3 -10.04 -28.70 0.14
N ASN A 4 -10.03 -28.14 -1.07
CA ASN A 4 -9.31 -26.90 -1.36
C ASN A 4 -9.97 -25.77 -0.57
N MET A 5 -9.54 -25.61 0.68
CA MET A 5 -10.08 -24.61 1.60
C MET A 5 -9.37 -23.29 1.33
N TYR A 6 -10.09 -22.37 0.69
CA TYR A 6 -9.62 -21.01 0.46
C TYR A 6 -9.78 -20.16 1.71
N ARG A 7 -8.82 -19.28 1.96
CA ARG A 7 -8.82 -18.35 3.09
C ARG A 7 -8.76 -16.91 2.59
N VAL A 8 -9.14 -15.99 3.46
CA VAL A 8 -8.88 -14.56 3.26
C VAL A 8 -7.38 -14.33 3.06
N ARG A 9 -7.04 -13.41 2.15
CA ARG A 9 -5.72 -13.09 1.62
C ARG A 9 -5.10 -14.13 0.68
N ASP A 10 -5.79 -15.22 0.37
CA ASP A 10 -5.32 -16.15 -0.64
C ASP A 10 -5.42 -15.53 -2.04
N TYR A 11 -4.38 -15.72 -2.84
CA TYR A 11 -4.41 -15.44 -4.27
C TYR A 11 -4.94 -16.66 -5.01
N VAL A 12 -5.84 -16.42 -5.95
CA VAL A 12 -6.60 -17.47 -6.60
C VAL A 12 -6.83 -17.17 -8.08
N TYR A 13 -6.97 -18.24 -8.85
CA TYR A 13 -7.41 -18.19 -10.24
C TYR A 13 -8.93 -18.23 -10.32
N PHE A 14 -9.49 -17.20 -10.93
CA PHE A 14 -10.90 -17.11 -11.30
C PHE A 14 -11.10 -17.46 -12.76
N GLU A 15 -12.13 -18.24 -13.05
CA GLU A 15 -12.60 -18.44 -14.41
C GLU A 15 -13.47 -17.27 -14.86
N ASN A 16 -13.15 -16.69 -16.02
CA ASN A 16 -13.96 -15.66 -16.68
C ASN A 16 -14.79 -16.27 -17.82
N SER A 17 -14.12 -17.00 -18.70
CA SER A 17 -14.74 -17.84 -19.73
C SER A 17 -13.81 -19.01 -20.06
N SER A 18 -14.37 -20.10 -20.58
CA SER A 18 -13.63 -21.32 -20.89
C SER A 18 -12.55 -21.16 -21.97
N SER A 19 -12.60 -20.06 -22.74
CA SER A 19 -11.66 -19.75 -23.83
C SER A 19 -10.57 -18.75 -23.45
N ASN A 20 -10.66 -18.14 -22.26
CA ASN A 20 -9.74 -17.11 -21.81
C ASN A 20 -8.84 -17.61 -20.69
N SER A 21 -7.62 -17.08 -20.62
CA SER A 21 -6.71 -17.33 -19.50
C SER A 21 -7.35 -16.91 -18.18
N TYR A 22 -7.17 -17.70 -17.13
CA TYR A 22 -7.72 -17.41 -15.79
C TYR A 22 -7.34 -16.01 -15.30
N LEU A 23 -8.26 -15.38 -14.58
CA LEU A 23 -8.05 -14.10 -13.91
C LEU A 23 -7.36 -14.34 -12.57
N ILE A 24 -6.48 -13.44 -12.17
CA ILE A 24 -5.78 -13.53 -10.88
C ILE A 24 -6.44 -12.54 -9.93
N ARG A 25 -6.85 -13.03 -8.76
CA ARG A 25 -7.57 -12.24 -7.75
C ARG A 25 -7.03 -12.55 -6.35
N ARG A 26 -7.10 -11.59 -5.43
CA ARG A 26 -6.85 -11.83 -3.99
C ARG A 26 -8.16 -11.76 -3.22
N ILE A 27 -8.43 -12.76 -2.40
CA ILE A 27 -9.62 -12.79 -1.54
C ILE A 27 -9.43 -11.79 -0.40
N GLU A 28 -10.32 -10.83 -0.25
CA GLU A 28 -10.33 -9.90 0.89
C GLU A 28 -11.36 -10.31 1.93
N GLU A 29 -12.54 -10.70 1.49
CA GLU A 29 -13.63 -11.11 2.37
C GLU A 29 -14.39 -12.27 1.73
N LEU A 30 -14.87 -13.18 2.56
CA LEU A 30 -15.76 -14.27 2.16
C LEU A 30 -17.09 -14.08 2.88
N ASN A 31 -18.15 -13.84 2.10
CA ASN A 31 -19.48 -13.59 2.61
C ASN A 31 -20.38 -14.78 2.29
N THR A 32 -21.06 -15.29 3.31
CA THR A 32 -22.08 -16.34 3.12
C THR A 32 -23.46 -15.68 3.09
N THR A 33 -24.21 -15.88 2.01
CA THR A 33 -25.56 -15.36 1.87
C THR A 33 -26.55 -16.21 2.70
N ALA A 34 -27.73 -15.66 3.00
CA ALA A 34 -28.79 -16.39 3.71
C ALA A 34 -29.26 -17.66 2.97
N SER A 35 -29.03 -17.74 1.65
CA SER A 35 -29.30 -18.93 0.83
C SER A 35 -28.21 -20.00 0.92
N GLY A 36 -27.13 -19.76 1.68
CA GLY A 36 -26.00 -20.68 1.82
C GLY A 36 -24.96 -20.59 0.69
N ASN A 37 -25.09 -19.65 -0.24
CA ASN A 37 -24.07 -19.41 -1.26
C ASN A 37 -22.91 -18.61 -0.64
N VAL A 38 -21.71 -18.82 -1.16
CA VAL A 38 -20.52 -18.07 -0.71
C VAL A 38 -20.05 -17.17 -1.84
N GLU A 39 -19.97 -15.88 -1.57
CA GLU A 39 -19.38 -14.86 -2.43
C GLU A 39 -18.04 -14.42 -1.86
N ALA A 40 -17.08 -14.19 -2.75
CA ALA A 40 -15.79 -13.62 -2.40
C ALA A 40 -15.74 -12.18 -2.89
N LYS A 41 -15.49 -11.25 -1.97
CA LYS A 41 -15.04 -9.91 -2.31
C LYS A 41 -13.54 -9.99 -2.58
N VAL A 42 -13.14 -9.63 -3.78
CA VAL A 42 -11.77 -9.83 -4.26
C VAL A 42 -11.16 -8.54 -4.81
N VAL A 43 -9.85 -8.44 -4.65
CA VAL A 43 -8.98 -7.46 -5.33
C VAL A 43 -8.59 -8.00 -6.69
N CYS A 44 -8.61 -7.13 -7.70
CA CYS A 44 -8.33 -7.48 -9.09
C CYS A 44 -6.86 -7.31 -9.45
N PHE A 45 -6.27 -8.28 -10.14
CA PHE A 45 -4.96 -8.14 -10.78
C PHE A 45 -5.09 -8.18 -12.29
N HIS A 46 -4.41 -7.26 -12.96
CA HIS A 46 -4.40 -7.14 -14.41
C HIS A 46 -3.05 -7.60 -14.95
N ARG A 47 -3.06 -8.36 -16.04
CA ARG A 47 -1.85 -8.66 -16.81
C ARG A 47 -1.54 -7.50 -17.75
N ARG A 48 -0.34 -7.53 -18.33
CA ARG A 48 0.07 -6.57 -19.37
C ARG A 48 -0.92 -6.49 -20.54
N GLN A 49 -1.48 -7.61 -20.96
CA GLN A 49 -2.49 -7.64 -22.05
C GLN A 49 -3.84 -7.01 -21.67
N ASP A 50 -4.11 -6.84 -20.38
CA ASP A 50 -5.40 -6.33 -19.88
C ASP A 50 -5.40 -4.79 -19.76
N ILE A 51 -4.24 -4.13 -19.95
CA ILE A 51 -4.06 -2.68 -19.87
C ILE A 51 -3.56 -2.09 -21.21
N SER A 52 -3.64 -0.77 -21.37
CA SER A 52 -3.25 -0.11 -22.62
C SER A 52 -1.74 -0.09 -22.85
N ASN A 53 -1.31 -0.10 -24.11
CA ASN A 53 0.12 -0.06 -24.49
C ASN A 53 0.87 1.14 -23.90
N THR A 54 0.21 2.30 -23.76
CA THR A 54 0.80 3.49 -23.12
C THR A 54 1.21 3.21 -21.67
N LEU A 55 0.40 2.45 -20.93
CA LEU A 55 0.69 2.09 -19.55
C LEU A 55 1.77 1.02 -19.45
N ILE A 56 1.81 0.09 -20.40
CA ILE A 56 2.89 -0.90 -20.49
C ILE A 56 4.25 -0.20 -20.65
N LEU A 57 4.33 0.85 -21.48
CA LEU A 57 5.56 1.63 -21.64
C LEU A 57 5.99 2.32 -20.35
N LEU A 58 5.03 2.83 -19.55
CA LEU A 58 5.33 3.43 -18.24
C LEU A 58 5.82 2.37 -17.24
N ALA A 59 5.21 1.18 -17.23
CA ALA A 59 5.65 0.07 -16.40
C ALA A 59 7.08 -0.39 -16.75
N ASP A 60 7.40 -0.48 -18.04
CA ASP A 60 8.74 -0.83 -18.50
C ASP A 60 9.77 0.26 -18.13
N LYS A 61 9.39 1.55 -18.17
CA LYS A 61 10.24 2.65 -17.69
C LYS A 61 10.51 2.55 -16.18
N HIS A 62 9.48 2.30 -15.38
CA HIS A 62 9.61 2.14 -13.93
C HIS A 62 10.46 0.92 -13.55
N ALA A 63 10.29 -0.21 -14.26
CA ALA A 63 11.12 -1.39 -14.02
C ALA A 63 12.61 -1.11 -14.26
N LYS A 64 12.94 -0.33 -15.31
CA LYS A 64 14.31 0.08 -15.60
C LYS A 64 14.89 0.99 -14.52
N GLU A 65 14.09 1.93 -14.00
CA GLU A 65 14.51 2.83 -12.91
C GLU A 65 14.84 2.04 -11.63
N ILE A 66 14.03 1.03 -11.27
CA ILE A 66 14.31 0.15 -10.13
C ILE A 66 15.58 -0.67 -10.34
N GLU A 67 15.79 -1.22 -11.54
CA GLU A 67 17.03 -1.95 -11.87
C GLU A 67 18.27 -1.05 -11.73
N GLU A 68 18.19 0.21 -12.18
CA GLU A 68 19.28 1.20 -12.07
C GLU A 68 19.57 1.63 -10.63
N GLU A 69 18.56 1.74 -9.76
CA GLU A 69 18.73 2.09 -8.34
C GLU A 69 19.27 0.93 -7.48
N SER A 70 19.07 -0.32 -7.93
CA SER A 70 19.58 -1.51 -7.25
C SER A 70 21.09 -1.71 -7.50
N GLU A 71 21.93 -0.84 -6.92
CA GLU A 71 23.40 -0.84 -7.06
C GLU A 71 24.13 -2.09 -6.50
N THR A 72 23.41 -3.16 -6.14
CA THR A 72 24.02 -4.47 -5.82
C THR A 72 24.43 -5.21 -7.09
N ILE A 73 25.68 -4.96 -7.50
CA ILE A 73 26.62 -5.83 -8.22
C ILE A 73 26.15 -7.29 -8.32
N VAL A 74 25.37 -7.61 -9.36
CA VAL A 74 25.63 -8.63 -10.38
C VAL A 74 24.74 -8.20 -11.54
N GLU A 75 25.32 -7.77 -12.67
CA GLU A 75 24.64 -7.84 -13.95
C GLU A 75 24.31 -9.31 -14.20
N ILE A 76 23.20 -9.79 -13.65
CA ILE A 76 22.62 -11.04 -14.07
C ILE A 76 22.07 -10.70 -15.43
N ASP A 77 22.88 -10.94 -16.45
CA ASP A 77 22.48 -10.74 -17.84
C ASP A 77 21.38 -11.76 -18.15
N LEU A 78 20.14 -11.40 -17.78
CA LEU A 78 18.97 -12.23 -17.96
C LEU A 78 18.83 -12.45 -19.46
N THR A 79 18.76 -13.71 -19.87
CA THR A 79 18.54 -14.04 -21.27
C THR A 79 17.22 -13.39 -21.74
N ASP A 80 17.10 -13.01 -23.01
CA ASP A 80 15.87 -12.40 -23.55
C ASP A 80 14.61 -13.22 -23.23
N LYS A 81 14.75 -14.56 -23.20
CA LYS A 81 13.69 -15.48 -22.79
C LYS A 81 13.25 -15.27 -21.33
N GLN A 82 14.20 -15.08 -20.41
CA GLN A 82 13.92 -14.85 -19.00
C GLN A 82 13.27 -13.48 -18.79
N LYS A 83 13.82 -12.44 -19.43
CA LYS A 83 13.22 -11.09 -19.45
C LYS A 83 11.77 -11.14 -19.92
N HIS A 84 11.52 -11.84 -21.03
CA HIS A 84 10.16 -12.01 -21.55
C HIS A 84 9.24 -12.76 -20.56
N GLN A 85 9.71 -13.83 -19.92
CA GLN A 85 8.91 -14.57 -18.93
C GLN A 85 8.57 -13.73 -17.70
N LEU A 86 9.49 -12.89 -17.24
CA LEU A 86 9.25 -11.98 -16.12
C LEU A 86 8.18 -10.95 -16.45
N LYS A 87 8.18 -10.41 -17.68
CA LYS A 87 7.11 -9.50 -18.15
C LYS A 87 5.72 -10.15 -18.10
N HIS A 88 5.59 -11.46 -18.30
CA HIS A 88 4.30 -12.16 -18.18
C HIS A 88 3.90 -12.48 -16.74
N ARG A 89 4.87 -12.46 -15.82
CA ARG A 89 4.66 -12.68 -14.38
C ARG A 89 4.39 -11.39 -13.60
N ASP A 90 4.63 -10.25 -14.25
CA ASP A 90 4.33 -8.92 -13.76
C ASP A 90 2.82 -8.62 -13.85
N LEU A 91 2.22 -8.33 -12.70
CA LEU A 91 0.81 -7.99 -12.54
C LEU A 91 0.64 -6.57 -12.02
N PHE A 92 -0.52 -5.99 -12.32
CA PHE A 92 -0.93 -4.68 -11.81
C PHE A 92 -2.11 -4.85 -10.85
N SER A 93 -1.91 -4.49 -9.58
CA SER A 93 -2.95 -4.56 -8.55
C SER A 93 -3.97 -3.43 -8.77
N SER A 94 -5.27 -3.71 -8.69
CA SER A 94 -6.32 -2.68 -8.75
C SER A 94 -6.92 -2.45 -7.38
N LEU A 95 -7.19 -1.19 -7.02
CA LEU A 95 -7.90 -0.84 -5.78
C LEU A 95 -9.42 -1.09 -5.87
N GLN A 96 -9.91 -1.49 -7.03
CA GLN A 96 -11.32 -1.83 -7.23
C GLN A 96 -11.61 -3.24 -6.69
N TYR A 97 -12.62 -3.33 -5.83
CA TYR A 97 -13.16 -4.60 -5.36
C TYR A 97 -14.26 -5.11 -6.28
N GLU A 98 -14.30 -6.42 -6.48
CA GLU A 98 -15.41 -7.10 -7.16
C GLU A 98 -15.96 -8.22 -6.26
N SER A 99 -17.28 -8.41 -6.24
CA SER A 99 -17.91 -9.57 -5.59
C SER A 99 -18.20 -10.63 -6.65
N LEU A 100 -17.59 -11.81 -6.50
CA LEU A 100 -17.78 -12.94 -7.40
C LEU A 100 -18.08 -14.21 -6.60
N PRO A 101 -18.92 -15.12 -7.10
CA PRO A 101 -19.21 -16.35 -6.40
C PRO A 101 -17.97 -17.25 -6.35
N VAL A 102 -17.76 -17.91 -5.20
CA VAL A 102 -16.59 -18.78 -4.95
C VAL A 102 -16.51 -19.95 -5.92
N THR A 103 -17.63 -20.29 -6.58
CA THR A 103 -17.71 -21.33 -7.61
C THR A 103 -16.78 -21.09 -8.81
N HIS A 104 -16.39 -19.83 -9.07
CA HIS A 104 -15.46 -19.49 -10.15
C HIS A 104 -13.99 -19.73 -9.79
N ILE A 105 -13.68 -20.05 -8.53
CA ILE A 105 -12.30 -20.31 -8.11
C ILE A 105 -11.86 -21.69 -8.61
N ARG A 106 -10.80 -21.72 -9.42
CA ARG A 106 -10.25 -22.96 -10.02
C ARG A 106 -8.97 -23.46 -9.37
N GLY A 107 -8.22 -22.58 -8.70
CA GLY A 107 -7.00 -22.97 -8.00
C GLY A 107 -6.38 -21.84 -7.19
N LYS A 108 -5.49 -22.20 -6.27
CA LYS A 108 -4.69 -21.26 -5.47
C LYS A 108 -3.40 -20.91 -6.21
N ARG A 109 -2.94 -19.68 -6.00
CA ARG A 109 -1.75 -19.12 -6.62
C ARG A 109 -0.88 -18.39 -5.60
N SER A 110 0.40 -18.19 -5.95
CA SER A 110 1.36 -17.39 -5.21
C SER A 110 1.63 -16.10 -5.98
N VAL A 111 1.34 -14.97 -5.32
CA VAL A 111 1.63 -13.62 -5.80
C VAL A 111 2.35 -12.88 -4.67
N ALA A 112 3.45 -12.20 -4.97
CA ALA A 112 4.19 -11.40 -3.99
C ALA A 112 4.28 -9.93 -4.41
N VAL A 113 4.48 -9.05 -3.43
CA VAL A 113 4.88 -7.66 -3.70
C VAL A 113 6.36 -7.68 -4.03
N LEU A 114 6.76 -7.08 -5.14
CA LEU A 114 8.18 -6.97 -5.47
C LEU A 114 8.84 -5.96 -4.52
N ASN A 115 9.79 -6.45 -3.72
CA ASN A 115 10.62 -5.62 -2.85
C ASN A 115 11.92 -5.24 -3.56
N GLU A 116 12.47 -4.06 -3.25
CA GLU A 116 13.74 -3.57 -3.83
C GLU A 116 14.94 -4.49 -3.55
N THR A 117 14.88 -5.27 -2.47
CA THR A 117 15.95 -6.18 -2.05
C THR A 117 15.77 -7.62 -2.54
N GLU A 118 14.68 -7.93 -3.25
CA GLU A 118 14.39 -9.28 -3.72
C GLU A 118 14.93 -9.54 -5.12
N SER A 119 15.52 -10.72 -5.33
CA SER A 119 15.95 -11.13 -6.67
C SER A 119 14.76 -11.57 -7.52
N VAL A 120 14.61 -10.91 -8.67
CA VAL A 120 13.58 -11.19 -9.67
C VAL A 120 13.70 -12.63 -10.24
N LEU A 121 14.90 -13.24 -10.19
CA LEU A 121 15.13 -14.62 -10.61
C LEU A 121 14.34 -15.64 -9.80
N SER A 122 14.17 -15.41 -8.50
CA SER A 122 13.50 -16.35 -7.59
C SER A 122 12.04 -16.63 -7.99
N TYR A 123 11.45 -15.71 -8.76
CA TYR A 123 10.12 -15.87 -9.33
C TYR A 123 10.14 -16.93 -10.43
N LEU A 124 11.17 -16.98 -11.28
CA LEU A 124 11.27 -17.95 -12.39
C LEU A 124 11.41 -19.39 -11.92
N ASP A 125 12.09 -19.61 -10.79
CA ASP A 125 12.32 -20.94 -10.22
C ASP A 125 11.03 -21.67 -9.82
N LYS A 126 9.96 -20.91 -9.55
CA LYS A 126 8.66 -21.44 -9.15
C LYS A 126 7.67 -21.31 -10.28
N GLU A 127 7.04 -22.41 -10.66
CA GLU A 127 5.94 -22.39 -11.62
C GLU A 127 4.79 -21.52 -11.11
N ASP A 128 4.13 -20.85 -12.05
CA ASP A 128 2.97 -20.00 -11.86
C ASP A 128 3.20 -18.74 -10.95
N THR A 129 4.39 -18.44 -10.43
CA THR A 129 4.55 -17.33 -9.44
C THR A 129 4.53 -15.98 -10.10
N PHE A 130 3.70 -15.07 -9.58
CA PHE A 130 3.57 -13.69 -10.07
C PHE A 130 4.09 -12.70 -9.04
N PHE A 131 4.37 -11.49 -9.50
CA PHE A 131 4.68 -10.36 -8.65
C PHE A 131 3.96 -9.10 -9.13
N TYR A 132 3.84 -8.11 -8.25
CA TYR A 132 3.36 -6.79 -8.60
C TYR A 132 4.16 -5.72 -7.86
N SER A 133 4.33 -4.56 -8.49
CA SER A 133 4.95 -3.37 -7.91
C SER A 133 4.10 -2.11 -8.12
N LEU A 134 3.25 -2.12 -9.14
CA LEU A 134 2.43 -1.00 -9.54
C LEU A 134 0.95 -1.26 -9.28
N VAL A 135 0.24 -0.20 -8.93
CA VAL A 135 -1.20 -0.14 -8.76
C VAL A 135 -1.82 0.47 -10.00
N TYR A 136 -2.76 -0.24 -10.62
CA TYR A 136 -3.55 0.21 -11.75
C TYR A 136 -4.89 0.77 -11.28
N ASP A 137 -5.17 2.03 -11.62
CA ASP A 137 -6.49 2.61 -11.46
C ASP A 137 -7.28 2.48 -12.78
N PRO A 138 -8.33 1.63 -12.83
CA PRO A 138 -9.12 1.44 -14.03
C PRO A 138 -9.99 2.67 -14.40
N SER A 139 -10.29 3.55 -13.44
CA SER A 139 -11.17 4.71 -13.65
C SER A 139 -10.48 5.81 -14.43
N VAL A 140 -9.27 6.17 -14.01
CA VAL A 140 -8.42 7.19 -14.67
C VAL A 140 -7.39 6.59 -15.63
N LYS A 141 -7.26 5.25 -15.67
CA LYS A 141 -6.30 4.52 -16.48
C LYS A 141 -4.87 4.98 -16.22
N THR A 142 -4.47 4.99 -14.96
CA THR A 142 -3.13 5.38 -14.51
C THR A 142 -2.43 4.22 -13.82
N LEU A 143 -1.10 4.26 -13.82
CA LEU A 143 -0.26 3.39 -13.00
C LEU A 143 0.42 4.24 -11.94
N LEU A 144 0.36 3.78 -10.69
CA LEU A 144 0.95 4.42 -9.53
C LEU A 144 1.90 3.42 -8.85
N ALA A 145 3.04 3.89 -8.36
CA ALA A 145 3.86 3.07 -7.47
C ALA A 145 3.17 2.95 -6.10
N ASP A 146 3.06 1.73 -5.58
CA ASP A 146 2.45 1.47 -4.25
C ASP A 146 3.33 2.01 -3.11
N LYS A 147 4.61 2.24 -3.39
CA LYS A 147 5.58 2.78 -2.43
C LYS A 147 5.58 4.30 -2.49
N GLY A 148 5.29 4.93 -1.35
CA GLY A 148 5.48 6.37 -1.18
C GLY A 148 6.94 6.75 -1.41
N GLU A 149 7.18 7.83 -2.15
CA GLU A 149 8.51 8.36 -2.39
C GLU A 149 8.97 9.20 -1.18
N ILE A 150 10.14 8.88 -0.61
CA ILE A 150 10.77 9.72 0.41
C ILE A 150 11.65 10.74 -0.29
N ARG A 151 11.32 12.02 -0.14
CA ARG A 151 12.08 13.11 -0.74
C ARG A 151 13.15 13.61 0.23
N VAL A 152 14.41 13.41 -0.14
CA VAL A 152 15.56 13.92 0.62
C VAL A 152 15.94 15.31 0.11
N GLY A 153 16.28 16.23 1.03
CA GLY A 153 16.79 17.55 0.71
C GLY A 153 16.37 18.64 1.70
N PRO A 154 17.05 19.80 1.70
CA PRO A 154 16.90 20.85 2.70
C PRO A 154 15.49 21.49 2.75
N ARG A 155 14.69 21.30 1.69
CA ARG A 155 13.29 21.76 1.63
C ARG A 155 12.27 20.78 2.24
N HIS A 156 12.69 19.55 2.55
CA HIS A 156 11.85 18.49 3.11
C HIS A 156 12.37 17.97 4.46
N GLN A 157 13.65 18.20 4.75
CA GLN A 157 14.30 17.82 6.00
C GLN A 157 14.18 18.96 7.02
N ALA A 158 14.02 18.61 8.30
CA ALA A 158 14.12 19.57 9.37
C ALA A 158 15.59 19.98 9.59
N ASP A 159 15.81 21.25 9.88
CA ASP A 159 17.12 21.71 10.36
C ASP A 159 17.38 21.07 11.73
N ILE A 160 18.50 20.35 11.83
CA ILE A 160 18.91 19.69 13.07
C ILE A 160 19.41 20.77 14.03
N PRO A 161 18.73 21.03 15.17
CA PRO A 161 19.20 22.02 16.13
C PRO A 161 20.52 21.58 16.74
N GLU A 162 21.42 22.54 16.98
CA GLU A 162 22.65 22.31 17.72
C GLU A 162 22.31 21.86 19.15
N MET A 163 23.06 20.89 19.68
CA MET A 163 22.80 20.38 21.02
C MET A 163 22.97 21.52 22.02
N ALA A 164 21.94 21.75 22.84
CA ALA A 164 22.04 22.77 23.88
C ALA A 164 23.14 22.38 24.87
N ASP A 165 24.05 23.31 25.14
CA ASP A 165 24.91 23.20 26.32
C ASP A 165 24.01 23.22 27.56
N GLU A 166 24.25 22.30 28.50
CA GLU A 166 23.47 22.08 29.73
C GLU A 166 23.40 23.32 30.68
N ASP A 167 24.00 24.45 30.30
CA ASP A 167 24.08 25.68 31.08
C ASP A 167 23.13 26.82 30.60
N CYS A 168 22.22 26.55 29.66
CA CYS A 168 21.19 27.53 29.27
C CYS A 168 20.01 27.51 30.26
N ASN A 169 20.08 28.41 31.25
CA ASN A 169 19.03 28.73 32.21
C ASN A 169 17.63 28.77 31.55
N PRO A 170 16.65 27.96 31.97
CA PRO A 170 15.33 27.94 31.33
C PRO A 170 14.64 29.29 31.55
N SER A 171 14.61 30.11 30.50
CA SER A 171 13.72 31.26 30.45
C SER A 171 12.29 30.77 30.66
N PRO A 172 11.47 31.36 31.55
CA PRO A 172 10.20 30.79 31.91
C PRO A 172 9.28 30.84 30.70
N HIS A 173 8.98 29.67 30.13
CA HIS A 173 7.82 29.50 29.27
C HIS A 173 6.62 30.11 30.01
N LYS A 174 6.09 31.23 29.51
CA LYS A 174 4.88 31.85 30.05
C LYS A 174 3.68 30.97 29.71
N THR A 175 3.47 29.92 30.49
CA THR A 175 2.18 29.22 30.54
C THR A 175 1.28 30.04 31.46
N VAL A 176 0.46 30.91 30.88
CA VAL A 176 -0.54 31.67 31.65
C VAL A 176 -1.73 30.76 31.92
N LEU A 177 -1.82 30.22 33.13
CA LEU A 177 -2.97 29.46 33.62
C LEU A 177 -4.01 30.44 34.17
N SER A 178 -5.08 30.74 33.43
CA SER A 178 -6.19 31.52 33.95
C SER A 178 -7.24 30.61 34.61
N LYS A 179 -7.56 30.91 35.87
CA LYS A 179 -8.63 30.23 36.63
C LYS A 179 -9.87 31.13 36.62
N THR A 180 -10.98 30.66 36.04
CA THR A 180 -12.28 31.32 36.16
C THR A 180 -13.23 30.38 36.88
N THR A 181 -13.84 30.85 37.97
CA THR A 181 -14.75 30.07 38.80
C THR A 181 -16.18 30.49 38.49
N GLU A 182 -16.91 29.68 37.73
CA GLU A 182 -18.38 29.74 37.69
C GLU A 182 -18.94 28.63 38.57
N LYS A 183 -20.07 28.93 39.24
CA LYS A 183 -20.65 28.13 40.32
C LYS A 183 -20.74 26.64 39.92
N LYS A 184 -19.99 25.81 40.68
CA LYS A 184 -19.97 24.34 40.72
C LYS A 184 -19.29 23.55 39.59
N GLN A 185 -18.37 24.12 38.82
CA GLN A 185 -17.38 23.28 38.12
C GLN A 185 -16.06 24.03 37.87
N THR A 186 -14.94 23.49 38.37
CA THR A 186 -13.60 24.06 38.14
C THR A 186 -13.07 23.54 36.80
N VAL A 187 -12.89 24.43 35.81
CA VAL A 187 -12.37 24.07 34.49
C VAL A 187 -11.01 24.75 34.29
N TYR A 188 -9.98 23.96 33.94
CA TYR A 188 -8.64 24.46 33.60
C TYR A 188 -8.53 24.60 32.08
N LYS A 189 -8.25 25.82 31.60
CA LYS A 189 -7.98 26.09 30.17
C LYS A 189 -6.51 26.40 29.98
N ILE A 190 -5.87 25.69 29.05
CA ILE A 190 -4.48 25.92 28.63
C ILE A 190 -4.55 26.55 27.24
N THR A 191 -4.05 27.78 27.09
CA THR A 191 -3.99 28.47 25.79
C THR A 191 -2.54 28.73 25.43
N SER A 192 -2.07 28.13 24.34
CA SER A 192 -0.76 28.41 23.75
C SER A 192 -0.90 29.58 22.76
N GLN A 193 -0.10 30.63 22.91
CA GLN A 193 -0.06 31.74 21.96
C GLN A 193 1.15 31.57 21.03
N HIS A 194 0.91 31.22 19.77
CA HIS A 194 1.85 31.47 18.69
C HIS A 194 1.16 32.35 17.63
N MET A 195 1.87 33.36 17.14
CA MET A 195 1.35 34.34 16.19
C MET A 195 1.22 33.75 14.77
N THR A 196 0.17 34.20 14.07
CA THR A 196 -0.20 34.06 12.64
C THR A 196 -0.97 32.80 12.19
N PRO A 197 -1.90 32.95 11.21
CA PRO A 197 -3.21 32.31 11.28
C PRO A 197 -3.29 31.06 10.40
N GLN A 198 -3.75 29.95 10.95
CA GLN A 198 -5.04 29.31 10.64
C GLN A 198 -5.23 28.09 11.55
N SER A 199 -6.43 27.98 12.13
CA SER A 199 -6.96 26.86 12.92
C SER A 199 -6.52 26.74 14.39
N THR A 200 -7.34 27.33 15.27
CA THR A 200 -7.32 27.09 16.72
C THR A 200 -7.98 25.75 17.02
N VAL A 201 -7.23 24.74 17.49
CA VAL A 201 -7.81 23.49 18.03
C VAL A 201 -7.90 23.61 19.56
N SER A 202 -9.12 23.66 20.09
CA SER A 202 -9.38 23.64 21.53
C SER A 202 -9.58 22.19 21.97
N HIS A 203 -8.64 21.61 22.72
CA HIS A 203 -8.84 20.32 23.37
C HIS A 203 -9.45 20.53 24.76
N LEU A 204 -10.70 20.07 24.95
CA LEU A 204 -11.34 19.94 26.25
C LEU A 204 -10.96 18.58 26.85
N LEU A 205 -10.23 18.57 27.96
CA LEU A 205 -10.02 17.38 28.78
C LEU A 205 -10.92 17.52 30.01
N ALA A 206 -12.02 16.77 30.03
CA ALA A 206 -12.83 16.57 31.22
C ALA A 206 -12.23 15.39 32.00
N LEU A 207 -11.77 15.66 33.23
CA LEU A 207 -11.48 14.63 34.22
C LEU A 207 -12.70 14.55 35.14
N GLU A 208 -13.40 13.41 35.09
CA GLU A 208 -14.49 13.08 36.01
C GLU A 208 -13.91 12.96 37.44
N PRO A 209 -14.58 13.52 38.47
CA PRO A 209 -14.14 13.35 39.84
C PRO A 209 -14.54 11.95 40.36
N GLY A 210 -13.63 11.32 41.10
CA GLY A 210 -13.86 10.08 41.85
C GLY A 210 -14.71 10.27 43.10
#